data_AF-A0A2V5MVJ6-F1
#
_entry.id   AF-A0A2V5MVJ6-F1
#
_cell.length_a   1.000
_cell.length_b   1.000
_cell.length_c   1.000
_cell.angle_alpha   90.00
_cell.angle_beta   90.00
_cell.angle_gamma   90.00
#
_symmetry.space_group_name_H-M   'P 1'
#
loop_
_entity.id
_entity.type
_entity.pdbx_description
1 polymer ?
#
loop_
_entity_poly.entity_id
_entity_poly.type
_entity_poly.pdbx_seq_one_letter_code
_entity_poly.pdbx_strand_id
1 'polypeptide(L)'
;MRVFDAATATITVVPLYLASEWESFATEDASTFETYYRFGVPGLLVTVTRLAGSSGRMLVDYNTEDVTNALPTGIDTPAVAGTDYIPVRGTLVFDDYEMTKSIFIQIQSDFFTVQSNRDFAVVLSNARADAAESPNLSVPRIDGTYGRALVRILDADIDPVIRRNFQLDPADTNTPPILPPIFQTTNSIFNFSRVAYRTVEDVNGYWQYVRIWIDRSGTNNEGVTLRYRINNFLQNGDNSDPVEEDNNLFPLQPGSDYATPLPTDDTNGFNEIGIHGTNADFTAVPPADYSFPGGGTIAWGQNDFRSKSITFVVTNDTLTEFNEDWHVFLYRNDSDGNPILVGTVNETDVTILFDDQDPPAGSVDQLHNPDFGASMAPPVLTTPPNQAHPGADSVVYDLAVQPDNKTVIVGDFLSYNATVRNRIARMNVDGSLDTSFNPGGGANDFIGALALMPSGQFVIGGGFSSYNGTPRVRVARLSAAGALDSSFNAGAGPDGTVWALAVQPDGKVIIAGEFTSVAGVLRTHIARLNTNGVLDTAFDPGPNGPDGTVWSVALQPDGKVIIGGEFNVIAGQTLGGIARLNNDGTLDATFFPGAGTDGTVFAVALQADGK
;
A
#
# COMPACT_ATOMS: atom_id res chain seq x y z
N MET A 1 2.00 1.75 -24.56
CA MET A 1 1.56 1.92 -25.96
C MET A 1 2.53 1.20 -26.92
N ARG A 2 2.09 0.67 -28.07
CA ARG A 2 2.94 -0.12 -29.01
C ARG A 2 3.69 0.82 -29.98
N VAL A 3 5.00 0.61 -30.20
CA VAL A 3 5.81 1.39 -31.15
C VAL A 3 6.20 0.50 -32.34
N PHE A 4 5.82 0.87 -33.56
CA PHE A 4 6.02 0.07 -34.77
C PHE A 4 7.34 0.45 -35.46
N ASP A 5 8.44 -0.29 -35.37
CA ASP A 5 9.67 0.10 -36.10
C ASP A 5 9.53 -0.08 -37.63
N ALA A 6 9.52 1.04 -38.36
CA ALA A 6 9.36 1.07 -39.81
C ALA A 6 10.57 0.50 -40.58
N ALA A 7 11.76 0.47 -39.99
CA ALA A 7 12.97 -0.04 -40.62
C ALA A 7 13.04 -1.58 -40.56
N THR A 8 12.51 -2.17 -39.49
CA THR A 8 12.53 -3.63 -39.28
C THR A 8 11.17 -4.29 -39.51
N ALA A 9 10.11 -3.50 -39.72
CA ALA A 9 8.73 -3.96 -39.76
C ALA A 9 8.33 -4.79 -38.53
N THR A 10 8.96 -4.51 -37.38
CA THR A 10 8.68 -5.19 -36.11
C THR A 10 8.08 -4.22 -35.11
N ILE A 11 7.04 -4.66 -34.39
CA ILE A 11 6.51 -3.91 -33.25
C ILE A 11 7.44 -4.20 -32.08
N THR A 12 8.29 -3.23 -31.74
CA THR A 12 9.06 -3.31 -30.49
C THR A 12 8.21 -2.66 -29.42
N VAL A 13 7.77 -3.44 -28.43
CA VAL A 13 6.98 -2.93 -27.31
C VAL A 13 7.93 -2.18 -26.38
N VAL A 14 8.18 -0.90 -26.65
CA VAL A 14 8.93 -0.03 -25.73
C VAL A 14 7.91 0.81 -24.97
N PRO A 15 8.01 0.95 -23.64
CA PRO A 15 7.23 1.94 -22.89
C PRO A 15 7.36 3.31 -23.54
N LEU A 16 6.25 4.03 -23.67
CA LEU A 16 6.21 5.37 -24.20
C LEU A 16 5.52 6.26 -23.16
N TYR A 17 6.26 7.22 -22.65
CA TYR A 17 5.77 8.30 -21.83
C TYR A 17 5.55 9.53 -22.70
N LEU A 18 4.51 10.30 -22.38
CA LEU A 18 4.21 11.56 -23.05
C LEU A 18 4.44 12.68 -22.04
N ALA A 19 4.90 13.82 -22.52
CA ALA A 19 4.98 15.06 -21.76
C ALA A 19 4.62 16.22 -22.67
N SER A 20 3.79 17.14 -22.18
CA SER A 20 3.56 18.41 -22.88
C SER A 20 4.74 19.34 -22.65
N GLU A 21 5.20 20.09 -23.66
CA GLU A 21 6.23 21.12 -23.42
C GLU A 21 5.76 22.24 -22.48
N TRP A 22 4.43 22.44 -22.35
CA TRP A 22 3.85 23.38 -21.39
C TRP A 22 3.97 22.89 -19.94
N GLU A 23 4.27 21.61 -19.70
CA GLU A 23 4.61 21.11 -18.35
C GLU A 23 5.87 21.76 -17.80
N SER A 24 6.68 22.45 -18.63
CA SER A 24 7.84 23.22 -18.16
C SER A 24 7.48 24.40 -17.23
N PHE A 25 6.21 24.81 -17.17
CA PHE A 25 5.74 25.92 -16.34
C PHE A 25 5.06 25.45 -15.05
N ALA A 26 5.55 25.95 -13.92
CA ALA A 26 4.79 25.98 -12.68
C ALA A 26 4.18 27.37 -12.54
N THR A 27 2.89 27.54 -12.86
CA THR A 27 2.16 28.78 -12.55
C THR A 27 1.25 28.58 -11.33
N GLU A 28 1.23 29.60 -10.48
CA GLU A 28 0.90 29.63 -9.03
C GLU A 28 -0.60 29.56 -8.67
N ASP A 29 -1.47 28.90 -9.45
CA ASP A 29 -2.92 28.85 -9.12
C ASP A 29 -3.56 27.47 -9.28
N ALA A 30 -2.72 26.45 -9.46
CA ALA A 30 -3.16 25.08 -9.48
C ALA A 30 -3.33 24.58 -8.05
N SER A 31 -4.57 24.61 -7.58
CA SER A 31 -5.03 24.04 -6.31
C SER A 31 -4.88 22.50 -6.22
N THR A 32 -4.13 21.93 -7.16
CA THR A 32 -3.65 20.56 -7.24
C THR A 32 -2.18 20.42 -6.83
N PHE A 33 -1.44 21.53 -6.70
CA PHE A 33 0.03 21.52 -6.74
C PHE A 33 0.76 22.42 -5.74
N GLU A 34 0.03 23.17 -4.90
CA GLU A 34 0.62 23.95 -3.80
C GLU A 34 0.44 23.26 -2.44
N THR A 35 0.73 21.96 -2.36
CA THR A 35 1.24 21.44 -1.09
C THR A 35 2.76 21.63 -1.09
N TYR A 36 3.40 21.49 0.07
CA TYR A 36 4.84 21.76 0.26
C TYR A 36 5.76 20.91 -0.67
N TYR A 37 5.19 19.97 -1.45
CA TYR A 37 5.84 19.10 -2.43
C TYR A 37 5.26 19.24 -3.83
N ARG A 38 6.16 19.28 -4.82
CA ARG A 38 5.84 19.36 -6.24
C ARG A 38 5.29 18.03 -6.77
N PHE A 39 4.05 17.68 -6.43
CA PHE A 39 3.32 16.57 -7.09
C PHE A 39 3.08 16.87 -8.57
N GLY A 40 3.03 18.16 -8.93
CA GLY A 40 3.09 18.68 -10.29
C GLY A 40 4.48 19.17 -10.67
N VAL A 41 5.47 18.28 -10.71
CA VAL A 41 6.82 18.61 -11.18
C VAL A 41 6.79 19.23 -12.59
N PRO A 42 7.71 20.15 -12.93
CA PRO A 42 7.77 20.70 -14.28
C PRO A 42 8.41 19.68 -15.21
N GLY A 43 7.61 18.90 -15.95
CA GLY A 43 8.05 17.77 -16.76
C GLY A 43 7.40 16.46 -16.32
N LEU A 44 8.09 15.33 -16.49
CA LEU A 44 7.50 14.00 -16.29
C LEU A 44 8.18 13.16 -15.18
N LEU A 45 7.42 12.18 -14.69
CA LEU A 45 7.90 11.11 -13.82
C LEU A 45 7.92 9.79 -14.59
N VAL A 46 9.06 9.11 -14.59
CA VAL A 46 9.21 7.77 -15.16
C VAL A 46 9.31 6.77 -14.02
N THR A 47 8.29 5.92 -13.87
CA THR A 47 8.24 4.90 -12.81
C THR A 47 9.00 3.65 -13.24
N VAL A 48 9.87 3.18 -12.36
CA VAL A 48 10.62 1.93 -12.49
C VAL A 48 10.06 0.95 -11.47
N THR A 49 9.55 -0.19 -11.95
CA THR A 49 8.92 -1.21 -11.12
C THR A 49 9.82 -2.43 -11.01
N ARG A 50 10.01 -2.90 -9.78
CA ARG A 50 10.60 -4.20 -9.45
C ARG A 50 9.52 -5.28 -9.56
N LEU A 51 9.81 -6.38 -10.24
CA LEU A 51 8.87 -7.49 -10.46
C LEU A 51 9.47 -8.82 -9.99
N ALA A 52 8.59 -9.79 -9.70
CA ALA A 52 8.95 -11.19 -9.39
C ALA A 52 9.80 -11.40 -8.11
N GLY A 53 9.67 -10.49 -7.13
CA GLY A 53 10.24 -10.65 -5.79
C GLY A 53 10.40 -9.31 -5.08
N SER A 54 10.12 -9.29 -3.78
CA SER A 54 10.11 -8.08 -2.95
C SER A 54 11.23 -8.08 -1.89
N SER A 55 11.76 -9.24 -1.51
CA SER A 55 12.84 -9.36 -0.51
C SER A 55 14.24 -9.10 -1.07
N GLY A 56 15.12 -8.49 -0.27
CA GLY A 56 16.49 -8.15 -0.59
C GLY A 56 16.62 -6.76 -1.21
N ARG A 57 17.51 -5.93 -0.68
CA ARG A 57 17.85 -4.60 -1.22
C ARG A 57 18.55 -4.70 -2.56
N MET A 58 18.12 -3.88 -3.53
CA MET A 58 18.71 -3.87 -4.87
C MET A 58 18.89 -2.46 -5.44
N LEU A 59 19.77 -2.36 -6.42
CA LEU A 59 20.14 -1.11 -7.08
C LEU A 59 20.01 -1.29 -8.60
N VAL A 60 19.56 -0.24 -9.28
CA VAL A 60 19.57 -0.15 -10.75
C VAL A 60 19.99 1.25 -11.17
N ASP A 61 20.95 1.34 -12.08
CA ASP A 61 21.41 2.62 -12.60
C ASP A 61 20.48 3.09 -13.74
N TYR A 62 20.34 4.39 -13.91
CA TYR A 62 19.54 4.99 -14.99
C TYR A 62 20.26 6.19 -15.62
N ASN A 63 19.95 6.45 -16.89
CA ASN A 63 20.32 7.68 -17.58
C ASN A 63 19.22 8.11 -18.58
N THR A 64 19.27 9.36 -19.01
CA THR A 64 18.56 9.83 -20.21
C THR A 64 19.50 9.86 -21.41
N GLU A 65 19.00 9.49 -22.59
CA GLU A 65 19.76 9.46 -23.84
C GLU A 65 18.95 10.07 -25.00
N ASP A 66 19.61 10.89 -25.83
CA ASP A 66 19.03 11.37 -27.09
C ASP A 66 18.85 10.18 -28.05
N VAL A 67 17.69 10.08 -28.70
CA VAL A 67 17.46 9.02 -29.68
C VAL A 67 18.13 9.38 -31.01
N THR A 68 18.91 8.45 -31.58
CA THR A 68 19.67 8.71 -32.81
C THR A 68 18.89 8.42 -34.10
N ASN A 69 17.75 7.74 -34.00
CA ASN A 69 16.87 7.39 -35.11
C ASN A 69 15.50 8.03 -34.93
N ALA A 70 14.96 8.63 -35.98
CA ALA A 70 13.56 9.06 -36.03
C ALA A 70 12.66 7.87 -35.66
N LEU A 71 11.84 8.06 -34.65
CA LEU A 71 10.82 7.10 -34.27
C LEU A 71 9.77 6.99 -35.39
N PRO A 72 8.93 5.94 -35.37
CA PRO A 72 8.57 5.29 -36.62
C PRO A 72 7.50 5.95 -37.48
N THR A 73 7.00 7.09 -37.05
CA THR A 73 6.04 7.90 -37.79
C THR A 73 6.72 8.77 -38.84
N GLY A 74 8.05 8.96 -38.77
CA GLY A 74 8.82 9.77 -39.72
C GLY A 74 8.51 11.28 -39.65
N ILE A 75 7.68 11.72 -38.69
CA ILE A 75 7.28 13.11 -38.47
C ILE A 75 7.96 13.68 -37.21
N ASP A 76 8.24 12.83 -36.22
CA ASP A 76 8.86 13.22 -34.95
C ASP A 76 10.40 13.28 -35.07
N THR A 77 11.04 14.19 -34.32
CA THR A 77 12.49 14.42 -34.35
C THR A 77 13.17 13.99 -33.04
N PRO A 78 14.49 13.71 -33.03
CA PRO A 78 15.21 13.56 -31.77
C PRO A 78 15.12 14.81 -30.88
N ALA A 79 14.81 14.62 -29.60
CA ALA A 79 15.01 15.65 -28.59
C ALA A 79 16.51 15.79 -28.27
N VAL A 80 16.92 16.99 -27.90
CA VAL A 80 18.29 17.38 -27.60
C VAL A 80 18.42 17.70 -26.11
N ALA A 81 19.27 16.95 -25.41
CA ALA A 81 19.60 17.21 -24.02
C ALA A 81 20.08 18.65 -23.78
N GLY A 82 19.51 19.33 -22.79
CA GLY A 82 19.80 20.72 -22.41
C GLY A 82 19.09 21.77 -23.26
N THR A 83 18.37 21.37 -24.31
CA THR A 83 17.47 22.22 -25.09
C THR A 83 16.02 21.88 -24.82
N ASP A 84 15.64 20.60 -24.97
CA ASP A 84 14.27 20.14 -24.87
C ASP A 84 13.97 19.49 -23.50
N TYR A 85 15.00 18.99 -22.82
CA TYR A 85 14.90 18.38 -21.49
C TYR A 85 16.22 18.51 -20.71
N ILE A 86 16.15 18.49 -19.38
CA ILE A 86 17.33 18.45 -18.53
C ILE A 86 17.79 16.99 -18.39
N PRO A 87 19.00 16.62 -18.85
CA PRO A 87 19.46 15.24 -18.77
C PRO A 87 19.71 14.81 -17.32
N VAL A 88 19.27 13.60 -16.98
CA VAL A 88 19.42 13.02 -15.64
C VAL A 88 20.11 11.65 -15.71
N ARG A 89 20.85 11.32 -14.67
CA ARG A 89 21.43 9.99 -14.44
C ARG A 89 21.61 9.73 -12.96
N GLY A 90 21.56 8.47 -12.55
CA GLY A 90 21.74 8.11 -11.15
C GLY A 90 21.60 6.62 -10.91
N THR A 91 21.39 6.29 -9.64
CA THR A 91 21.10 4.93 -9.19
C THR A 91 19.84 4.97 -8.34
N LEU A 92 18.83 4.18 -8.72
CA LEU A 92 17.68 3.90 -7.88
C LEU A 92 18.06 2.77 -6.91
N VAL A 93 17.72 2.94 -5.64
CA VAL A 93 17.96 1.96 -4.57
C VAL A 93 16.61 1.51 -4.04
N PHE A 94 16.25 0.27 -4.31
CA PHE A 94 15.03 -0.36 -3.81
C PHE A 94 15.37 -1.10 -2.51
N ASP A 95 14.78 -0.67 -1.39
CA ASP A 95 14.90 -1.38 -0.13
C ASP A 95 14.03 -2.66 -0.11
N ASP A 96 14.12 -3.40 1.00
CA ASP A 96 13.29 -4.58 1.21
C ASP A 96 11.81 -4.23 1.10
N TYR A 97 11.11 -5.03 0.30
CA TYR A 97 9.69 -4.89 -0.05
C TYR A 97 9.33 -3.66 -0.88
N GLU A 98 10.32 -2.87 -1.29
CA GLU A 98 10.10 -1.72 -2.14
C GLU A 98 9.94 -2.14 -3.61
N MET A 99 8.81 -1.77 -4.20
CA MET A 99 8.40 -2.25 -5.53
C MET A 99 8.51 -1.20 -6.64
N THR A 100 8.56 0.09 -6.32
CA THR A 100 8.56 1.17 -7.33
C THR A 100 9.42 2.35 -6.93
N LYS A 101 10.17 2.91 -7.88
CA LYS A 101 10.88 4.20 -7.75
C LYS A 101 10.54 5.08 -8.95
N SER A 102 10.56 6.40 -8.78
CA SER A 102 10.31 7.35 -9.88
C SER A 102 11.55 8.16 -10.23
N ILE A 103 11.77 8.39 -11.51
CA ILE A 103 12.78 9.29 -12.06
C ILE A 103 12.08 10.57 -12.51
N PHE A 104 12.47 11.71 -11.95
CA PHE A 104 11.99 13.01 -12.42
C PHE A 104 12.86 13.53 -13.57
N ILE A 105 12.22 13.98 -14.65
CA ILE A 105 12.87 14.54 -15.83
C ILE A 105 12.18 15.86 -16.18
N GLN A 106 12.92 16.95 -16.06
CA GLN A 106 12.40 18.27 -16.38
C GLN A 106 12.37 18.49 -17.89
N ILE A 107 11.19 18.84 -18.41
CA ILE A 107 11.01 19.25 -19.80
C ILE A 107 11.26 20.76 -19.93
N GLN A 108 11.86 21.17 -21.04
CA GLN A 108 12.14 22.56 -21.35
C GLN A 108 11.27 22.98 -22.54
N SER A 109 10.48 24.04 -22.37
CA SER A 109 9.82 24.70 -23.50
C SER A 109 10.83 25.57 -24.24
N ASP A 110 10.78 25.50 -25.57
CA ASP A 110 11.55 26.35 -26.46
C ASP A 110 10.87 27.70 -26.76
N PHE A 111 9.67 27.89 -26.20
CA PHE A 111 8.82 29.07 -26.31
C PHE A 111 8.53 29.51 -27.75
N PHE A 112 7.30 29.25 -28.20
CA PHE A 112 6.72 29.87 -29.39
C PHE A 112 7.39 29.41 -30.70
N THR A 113 8.12 28.30 -30.67
CA THR A 113 8.75 27.74 -31.86
C THR A 113 7.99 26.51 -32.28
N VAL A 114 7.16 26.64 -33.32
CA VAL A 114 6.46 25.49 -33.91
C VAL A 114 7.47 24.46 -34.36
N GLN A 115 7.35 23.24 -33.85
CA GLN A 115 8.25 22.14 -34.15
C GLN A 115 7.49 20.81 -34.27
N SER A 116 8.18 19.77 -34.73
CA SER A 116 7.66 18.40 -34.59
C SER A 116 7.75 17.95 -33.13
N ASN A 117 6.95 16.96 -32.72
CA ASN A 117 7.20 16.32 -31.43
C ASN A 117 8.63 15.78 -31.37
N ARG A 118 9.19 15.76 -30.16
CA ARG A 118 10.59 15.35 -29.95
C ARG A 118 10.70 14.21 -28.97
N ASP A 119 11.56 13.25 -29.29
CA ASP A 119 11.68 12.03 -28.50
C ASP A 119 13.08 11.88 -27.88
N PHE A 120 13.14 11.44 -26.63
CA PHE A 120 14.36 10.95 -25.97
C PHE A 120 14.08 9.60 -25.28
N ALA A 121 15.09 9.01 -24.64
CA ALA A 121 14.92 7.76 -23.92
C ALA A 121 15.43 7.83 -22.48
N VAL A 122 14.86 6.98 -21.63
CA VAL A 122 15.39 6.61 -20.31
C VAL A 122 15.88 5.17 -20.39
N VAL A 123 17.12 4.92 -20.01
CA VAL A 123 17.73 3.59 -20.08
C VAL A 123 18.16 3.13 -18.70
N LEU A 124 17.75 1.91 -18.34
CA LEU A 124 18.19 1.20 -17.15
C LEU A 124 19.45 0.39 -17.44
N SER A 125 20.36 0.35 -16.46
CA SER A 125 21.60 -0.42 -16.55
C SER A 125 22.05 -0.92 -15.18
N ASN A 126 22.98 -1.88 -15.16
CA ASN A 126 23.69 -2.31 -13.95
C ASN A 126 22.79 -2.67 -12.75
N ALA A 127 21.72 -3.44 -12.99
CA ALA A 127 20.92 -4.00 -11.90
C ALA A 127 21.77 -4.97 -11.07
N ARG A 128 21.79 -4.77 -9.75
CA ARG A 128 22.61 -5.52 -8.80
C ARG A 128 21.97 -5.56 -7.41
N ALA A 129 22.26 -6.60 -6.64
CA ALA A 129 21.93 -6.60 -5.21
C ALA A 129 22.86 -5.63 -4.45
N ASP A 130 22.42 -5.14 -3.29
CA ASP A 130 23.31 -4.42 -2.39
C ASP A 130 24.46 -5.36 -1.92
N ALA A 131 25.64 -4.80 -1.67
CA ALA A 131 26.81 -5.58 -1.27
C ALA A 131 26.63 -6.29 0.08
N ALA A 132 25.71 -5.81 0.93
CA ALA A 132 25.38 -6.42 2.21
C ALA A 132 24.39 -7.59 2.10
N GLU A 133 23.80 -7.84 0.92
CA GLU A 133 22.75 -8.83 0.74
C GLU A 133 23.25 -10.28 0.72
N SER A 134 22.35 -11.18 1.10
CA SER A 134 22.64 -12.62 1.10
C SER A 134 22.99 -13.11 -0.31
N PRO A 135 24.04 -13.92 -0.48
CA PRO A 135 24.39 -14.50 -1.78
C PRO A 135 23.36 -15.51 -2.30
N ASN A 136 22.38 -15.89 -1.45
CA ASN A 136 21.29 -16.78 -1.83
C ASN A 136 20.11 -16.02 -2.49
N LEU A 137 20.12 -14.69 -2.47
CA LEU A 137 19.12 -13.90 -3.17
C LEU A 137 19.33 -13.99 -4.68
N SER A 138 18.22 -14.02 -5.41
CA SER A 138 18.28 -14.01 -6.87
C SER A 138 18.86 -12.70 -7.34
N VAL A 139 19.89 -12.78 -8.20
CA VAL A 139 20.52 -11.58 -8.76
C VAL A 139 19.48 -10.81 -9.59
N PRO A 140 19.25 -9.53 -9.30
CA PRO A 140 18.32 -8.72 -10.06
C PRO A 140 18.80 -8.55 -11.50
N ARG A 141 17.84 -8.42 -12.42
CA ARG A 141 18.11 -8.28 -13.85
C ARG A 141 17.18 -7.23 -14.44
N ILE A 142 17.65 -6.58 -15.50
CA ILE A 142 16.84 -5.67 -16.30
C ILE A 142 16.09 -6.48 -17.34
N ASP A 143 14.81 -6.20 -17.50
CA ASP A 143 14.03 -6.76 -18.58
C ASP A 143 14.53 -6.22 -19.93
N GLY A 144 14.75 -7.10 -20.92
CA GLY A 144 15.32 -6.71 -22.21
C GLY A 144 14.41 -5.76 -23.02
N THR A 145 13.11 -5.79 -22.77
CA THR A 145 12.10 -4.97 -23.44
C THR A 145 11.79 -3.71 -22.65
N TYR A 146 11.64 -3.83 -21.32
CA TYR A 146 11.27 -2.73 -20.43
C TYR A 146 12.46 -1.98 -19.79
N GLY A 147 13.70 -2.40 -20.09
CA GLY A 147 14.91 -1.72 -19.65
C GLY A 147 15.19 -0.37 -20.34
N ARG A 148 14.38 -0.01 -21.34
CA ARG A 148 14.43 1.29 -22.01
C ARG A 148 13.01 1.81 -22.17
N ALA A 149 12.78 3.06 -21.80
CA ALA A 149 11.53 3.76 -22.04
C ALA A 149 11.77 4.93 -23.00
N LEU A 150 10.84 5.17 -23.91
CA LEU A 150 10.81 6.37 -24.73
C LEU A 150 10.00 7.44 -24.02
N VAL A 151 10.41 8.69 -24.21
CA VAL A 151 9.66 9.87 -23.76
C VAL A 151 9.45 10.76 -24.97
N ARG A 152 8.20 11.17 -25.18
CA ARG A 152 7.79 12.07 -26.25
C ARG A 152 7.34 13.41 -25.69
N ILE A 153 8.02 14.45 -26.12
CA ILE A 153 7.69 15.85 -25.87
C ILE A 153 6.74 16.31 -26.96
N LEU A 154 5.47 16.47 -26.60
CA LEU A 154 4.40 16.95 -27.48
C LEU A 154 4.53 18.45 -27.72
N ASP A 155 4.53 18.86 -28.99
CA ASP A 155 4.50 20.27 -29.38
C ASP A 155 3.09 20.83 -29.16
N ALA A 156 2.94 21.63 -28.11
CA ALA A 156 1.72 22.36 -27.79
C ALA A 156 1.71 23.77 -28.43
N ASP A 157 2.84 24.19 -29.00
CA ASP A 157 3.09 25.47 -29.66
C ASP A 157 2.76 25.48 -31.17
N ILE A 158 1.99 24.49 -31.68
CA ILE A 158 1.64 24.23 -33.11
C ILE A 158 1.18 25.45 -33.94
N ASP A 159 0.92 26.59 -33.33
CA ASP A 159 0.58 27.85 -33.97
C ASP A 159 1.22 29.05 -33.26
N PRO A 160 1.95 29.96 -33.96
CA PRO A 160 2.63 31.10 -33.35
C PRO A 160 1.64 32.03 -32.64
N VAL A 161 1.55 31.91 -31.31
CA VAL A 161 0.78 32.83 -30.49
C VAL A 161 1.48 34.20 -30.48
N ILE A 162 0.85 35.18 -31.12
CA ILE A 162 1.00 36.58 -30.69
C ILE A 162 0.36 36.67 -29.30
N ARG A 163 1.20 36.81 -28.27
CA ARG A 163 0.82 36.83 -26.84
C ARG A 163 -0.47 37.61 -26.60
N ARG A 164 -1.49 36.93 -26.05
CA ARG A 164 -2.75 37.57 -25.64
C ARG A 164 -3.05 37.59 -24.15
N ASN A 165 -2.37 36.85 -23.26
CA ASN A 165 -2.43 37.05 -21.78
C ASN A 165 -1.59 35.99 -21.01
N PHE A 166 -0.30 36.23 -20.83
CA PHE A 166 0.36 35.72 -19.61
C PHE A 166 0.09 36.78 -18.53
N GLN A 167 -0.65 36.42 -17.50
CA GLN A 167 -1.06 37.31 -16.42
C GLN A 167 0.14 37.64 -15.52
N LEU A 168 1.00 38.58 -15.96
CA LEU A 168 2.01 39.23 -15.11
C LEU A 168 1.46 40.50 -14.44
N ASP A 169 0.26 40.95 -14.83
CA ASP A 169 -0.42 42.10 -14.25
C ASP A 169 -1.90 41.75 -13.93
N PRO A 170 -2.30 41.76 -12.65
CA PRO A 170 -3.70 41.59 -12.23
C PRO A 170 -4.66 42.68 -12.73
N ALA A 171 -4.17 43.76 -13.36
CA ALA A 171 -4.96 44.90 -13.79
C ALA A 171 -5.24 44.99 -15.31
N ASP A 172 -4.67 44.12 -16.15
CA ASP A 172 -4.92 44.19 -17.60
C ASP A 172 -6.25 43.51 -17.97
N THR A 173 -7.28 44.32 -18.13
CA THR A 173 -8.61 43.88 -18.55
C THR A 173 -8.75 43.97 -20.06
N ASN A 174 -8.59 42.85 -20.75
CA ASN A 174 -9.18 42.61 -22.07
C ASN A 174 -8.76 43.53 -23.23
N THR A 175 -7.53 44.07 -23.25
CA THR A 175 -7.10 44.88 -24.40
C THR A 175 -6.59 43.98 -25.54
N PRO A 176 -7.27 43.88 -26.71
CA PRO A 176 -6.77 43.08 -27.83
C PRO A 176 -5.53 43.75 -28.43
N PRO A 177 -4.42 43.04 -28.69
CA PRO A 177 -3.29 43.63 -29.37
C PRO A 177 -3.68 44.01 -30.80
N ILE A 178 -3.20 45.17 -31.25
CA ILE A 178 -3.32 45.61 -32.64
C ILE A 178 -2.45 44.69 -33.50
N LEU A 179 -3.09 43.80 -34.29
CA LEU A 179 -2.39 42.91 -35.21
C LEU A 179 -1.83 43.72 -36.41
N PRO A 180 -0.56 43.54 -36.79
CA PRO A 180 -0.09 43.94 -38.11
C PRO A 180 -0.90 43.23 -39.22
N PRO A 181 -1.15 43.84 -40.38
CA PRO A 181 -2.06 43.32 -41.42
C PRO A 181 -1.68 41.97 -42.09
N ILE A 182 -0.61 41.31 -41.64
CA ILE A 182 0.03 40.17 -42.31
C ILE A 182 -0.23 38.81 -41.66
N PHE A 183 -0.91 38.74 -40.51
CA PHE A 183 -1.21 37.47 -39.84
C PHE A 183 -2.56 36.92 -40.31
N GLN A 184 -2.54 35.74 -40.95
CA GLN A 184 -3.75 34.99 -41.28
C GLN A 184 -4.41 34.48 -40.00
N THR A 185 -5.75 34.44 -39.97
CA THR A 185 -6.48 33.77 -38.88
C THR A 185 -6.18 32.29 -38.90
N THR A 186 -5.77 31.76 -37.76
CA THR A 186 -5.43 30.36 -37.53
C THR A 186 -6.47 29.70 -36.63
N ASN A 187 -6.56 28.37 -36.62
CA ASN A 187 -7.59 27.65 -35.87
C ASN A 187 -7.48 27.90 -34.35
N SER A 188 -8.57 27.75 -33.61
CA SER A 188 -8.49 27.70 -32.14
C SER A 188 -7.99 26.32 -31.72
N ILE A 189 -6.91 26.29 -30.95
CA ILE A 189 -6.27 25.07 -30.44
C ILE A 189 -6.46 25.04 -28.92
N PHE A 190 -6.76 23.87 -28.37
CA PHE A 190 -7.00 23.65 -26.96
C PHE A 190 -6.22 22.43 -26.49
N ASN A 191 -5.36 22.64 -25.51
CA ASN A 191 -4.53 21.61 -24.91
C ASN A 191 -4.79 21.61 -23.41
N PHE A 192 -4.83 20.42 -22.80
CA PHE A 192 -4.56 20.32 -21.37
C PHE A 192 -3.15 20.84 -21.10
N SER A 193 -2.97 21.52 -19.98
CA SER A 193 -1.65 22.04 -19.62
C SER A 193 -0.66 20.91 -19.34
N ARG A 194 -1.15 19.69 -19.04
CA ARG A 194 -0.34 18.49 -18.74
C ARG A 194 -0.98 17.23 -19.31
N VAL A 195 -0.16 16.25 -19.64
CA VAL A 195 -0.60 14.90 -20.04
C VAL A 195 -0.94 14.02 -18.82
N ALA A 196 -0.36 14.32 -17.67
CA ALA A 196 -0.68 13.64 -16.41
C ALA A 196 -0.70 14.61 -15.22
N TYR A 197 -1.74 14.49 -14.40
CA TYR A 197 -1.92 15.17 -13.12
C TYR A 197 -1.74 14.17 -11.98
N ARG A 198 -1.23 14.64 -10.84
CA ARG A 198 -1.20 13.88 -9.59
C ARG A 198 -1.71 14.74 -8.45
N THR A 199 -2.50 14.14 -7.57
CA THR A 199 -3.02 14.77 -6.35
C THR A 199 -2.98 13.78 -5.20
N VAL A 200 -2.84 14.26 -3.97
CA VAL A 200 -2.99 13.43 -2.76
C VAL A 200 -4.46 13.36 -2.36
N GLU A 201 -4.84 12.32 -1.63
CA GLU A 201 -6.20 12.13 -1.13
C GLU A 201 -6.63 13.27 -0.19
N ASP A 202 -5.72 13.70 0.69
CA ASP A 202 -5.94 14.75 1.68
C ASP A 202 -5.81 16.18 1.13
N VAL A 203 -5.71 16.34 -0.20
CA VAL A 203 -5.51 17.63 -0.87
C VAL A 203 -6.55 18.66 -0.43
N ASN A 204 -7.77 18.20 -0.10
CA ASN A 204 -8.86 19.05 0.33
C ASN A 204 -8.76 19.61 1.76
N GLY A 205 -7.81 19.11 2.56
CA GLY A 205 -7.39 19.75 3.80
C GLY A 205 -6.61 21.06 3.60
N TYR A 206 -5.98 21.21 2.43
CA TYR A 206 -5.18 22.39 2.07
C TYR A 206 -5.88 23.29 1.04
N TRP A 207 -6.53 22.68 0.05
CA TRP A 207 -7.13 23.36 -1.08
C TRP A 207 -8.60 23.04 -1.21
N GLN A 208 -9.43 24.04 -1.48
CA GLN A 208 -10.87 23.78 -1.58
C GLN A 208 -11.23 22.83 -2.73
N TYR A 209 -10.45 22.84 -3.82
CA TYR A 209 -10.75 22.11 -5.05
C TYR A 209 -9.49 21.66 -5.77
N VAL A 210 -9.58 20.62 -6.59
CA VAL A 210 -8.56 20.17 -7.53
C VAL A 210 -8.96 20.62 -8.94
N ARG A 211 -8.02 21.09 -9.76
CA ARG A 211 -8.24 21.74 -11.07
C ARG A 211 -7.36 21.15 -12.18
N ILE A 212 -7.98 20.71 -13.26
CA ILE A 212 -7.32 20.30 -14.51
C ILE A 212 -7.42 21.46 -15.48
N TRP A 213 -6.29 22.04 -15.87
CA TRP A 213 -6.24 23.25 -16.70
C TRP A 213 -6.22 22.93 -18.19
N ILE A 214 -6.95 23.74 -18.93
CA ILE A 214 -7.05 23.73 -20.39
C ILE A 214 -6.70 25.13 -20.86
N ASP A 215 -5.66 25.24 -21.68
CA ASP A 215 -5.27 26.50 -22.29
C ASP A 215 -5.69 26.56 -23.76
N ARG A 216 -5.99 27.78 -24.19
CA ARG A 216 -6.39 28.11 -25.56
C ARG A 216 -5.26 28.85 -26.26
N SER A 217 -4.84 28.34 -27.41
CA SER A 217 -3.88 28.98 -28.31
C SER A 217 -4.48 29.25 -29.69
N GLY A 218 -3.67 29.88 -30.56
CA GLY A 218 -4.05 30.33 -31.91
C GLY A 218 -4.65 31.75 -31.97
N THR A 219 -5.04 32.18 -33.17
CA THR A 219 -5.49 33.57 -33.41
C THR A 219 -7.00 33.72 -33.67
N ASN A 220 -7.73 32.62 -33.89
CA ASN A 220 -9.20 32.63 -34.00
C ASN A 220 -9.83 33.05 -32.66
N ASN A 221 -10.69 34.08 -32.71
CA ASN A 221 -11.34 34.70 -31.58
C ASN A 221 -12.79 34.23 -31.36
N GLU A 222 -13.19 33.12 -31.95
CA GLU A 222 -14.54 32.55 -31.81
C GLU A 222 -14.93 32.35 -30.34
N GLY A 223 -16.23 32.47 -30.07
CA GLY A 223 -16.80 31.84 -28.89
C GLY A 223 -16.90 30.34 -29.18
N VAL A 224 -16.43 29.51 -28.25
CA VAL A 224 -16.39 28.06 -28.42
C VAL A 224 -16.88 27.37 -27.16
N THR A 225 -17.51 26.22 -27.33
CA THR A 225 -17.82 25.31 -26.22
C THR A 225 -17.21 23.96 -26.57
N LEU A 226 -16.28 23.53 -25.73
CA LEU A 226 -15.71 22.20 -25.80
C LEU A 226 -16.53 21.25 -24.92
N ARG A 227 -16.40 19.97 -25.23
CA ARG A 227 -16.92 18.87 -24.45
C ARG A 227 -15.75 18.07 -23.91
N TYR A 228 -15.91 17.48 -22.74
CA TYR A 228 -14.98 16.50 -22.21
C TYR A 228 -15.73 15.27 -21.70
N ARG A 229 -15.04 14.12 -21.68
CA ARG A 229 -15.50 12.87 -21.08
C ARG A 229 -14.54 12.43 -19.98
N ILE A 230 -15.04 11.64 -19.03
CA ILE A 230 -14.28 11.03 -17.94
C ILE A 230 -14.33 9.50 -18.10
N ASN A 231 -13.20 8.82 -17.90
CA ASN A 231 -12.99 7.36 -17.92
C ASN A 231 -13.44 6.63 -19.20
N ASN A 232 -13.18 7.21 -20.36
CA ASN A 232 -13.66 6.67 -21.64
C ASN A 232 -12.82 7.17 -22.83
N PHE A 233 -12.60 6.31 -23.83
CA PHE A 233 -12.03 6.70 -25.14
C PHE A 233 -13.12 6.89 -26.18
N LEU A 234 -12.91 7.87 -27.06
CA LEU A 234 -13.68 7.97 -28.29
C LEU A 234 -13.26 6.88 -29.29
N GLN A 235 -13.94 5.73 -29.28
CA GLN A 235 -13.79 4.72 -30.33
C GLN A 235 -14.83 4.98 -31.42
N ASN A 236 -14.37 5.27 -32.64
CA ASN A 236 -15.20 5.41 -33.85
C ASN A 236 -16.13 6.63 -33.95
N GLY A 237 -16.07 7.57 -33.01
CA GLY A 237 -16.71 8.89 -33.17
C GLY A 237 -18.23 8.89 -33.10
N ASP A 238 -18.85 7.82 -32.60
CA ASP A 238 -20.27 7.82 -32.24
C ASP A 238 -20.44 7.85 -30.71
N ASN A 239 -21.57 8.40 -30.26
CA ASN A 239 -21.85 8.67 -28.86
C ASN A 239 -22.85 7.62 -28.31
N SER A 240 -22.84 6.40 -28.85
CA SER A 240 -23.92 5.41 -28.67
C SER A 240 -23.48 4.02 -28.25
N ASP A 241 -22.18 3.77 -28.07
CA ASP A 241 -21.70 2.46 -27.64
C ASP A 241 -21.77 2.30 -26.10
N PRO A 242 -22.59 1.39 -25.56
CA PRO A 242 -22.64 1.12 -24.12
C PRO A 242 -21.35 0.50 -23.55
N VAL A 243 -20.45 -0.03 -24.39
CA VAL A 243 -19.13 -0.54 -23.96
C VAL A 243 -18.15 0.61 -23.66
N GLU A 244 -18.43 1.81 -24.16
CA GLU A 244 -17.66 3.03 -23.84
C GLU A 244 -17.90 3.51 -22.39
N GLU A 245 -18.81 2.92 -21.61
CA GLU A 245 -18.98 3.24 -20.18
C GLU A 245 -18.11 2.38 -19.24
N ASP A 246 -17.26 1.51 -19.79
CA ASP A 246 -16.36 0.66 -18.99
C ASP A 246 -15.11 1.42 -18.58
N ASN A 247 -14.85 1.47 -17.27
CA ASN A 247 -13.63 2.09 -16.74
C ASN A 247 -12.34 1.34 -17.14
N ASN A 248 -12.43 0.15 -17.75
CA ASN A 248 -11.29 -0.74 -18.03
C ASN A 248 -10.49 -0.43 -19.31
N LEU A 249 -10.79 0.67 -20.00
CA LEU A 249 -10.24 0.93 -21.33
C LEU A 249 -8.96 1.77 -21.33
N PHE A 250 -8.62 2.48 -20.24
CA PHE A 250 -7.40 3.32 -20.19
C PHE A 250 -6.26 2.67 -19.40
N PRO A 251 -5.00 2.87 -19.83
CA PRO A 251 -3.87 2.26 -19.15
C PRO A 251 -3.66 2.88 -17.77
N LEU A 252 -3.77 2.06 -16.72
CA LEU A 252 -3.37 2.44 -15.37
C LEU A 252 -1.86 2.66 -15.25
N GLN A 253 -1.47 3.56 -14.36
CA GLN A 253 -0.10 3.67 -13.89
C GLN A 253 0.26 2.40 -13.10
N PRO A 254 1.53 1.94 -13.14
CA PRO A 254 1.94 0.78 -12.37
C PRO A 254 1.68 0.94 -10.87
N GLY A 255 0.93 0.00 -10.29
CA GLY A 255 0.59 0.02 -8.86
C GLY A 255 -0.63 0.86 -8.51
N SER A 256 -1.34 1.40 -9.51
CA SER A 256 -2.65 2.05 -9.31
C SER A 256 -3.81 1.10 -9.61
N ASP A 257 -4.99 1.43 -9.10
CA ASP A 257 -6.31 0.93 -9.51
C ASP A 257 -7.12 2.08 -10.17
N TYR A 258 -8.35 1.83 -10.60
CA TYR A 258 -9.26 2.87 -11.09
C TYR A 258 -9.91 3.62 -9.91
N ALA A 259 -9.96 4.96 -9.98
CA ALA A 259 -10.65 5.85 -9.01
C ALA A 259 -12.19 5.79 -9.11
N THR A 260 -12.70 4.61 -9.43
CA THR A 260 -14.12 4.30 -9.57
C THR A 260 -14.33 2.88 -9.08
N PRO A 261 -15.22 2.66 -8.10
CA PRO A 261 -15.42 1.35 -7.54
C PRO A 261 -16.04 0.38 -8.55
N LEU A 262 -15.89 -0.92 -8.28
CA LEU A 262 -16.74 -1.97 -8.84
C LEU A 262 -18.22 -1.69 -8.49
N PRO A 263 -19.17 -1.94 -9.41
CA PRO A 263 -20.58 -1.65 -9.18
C PRO A 263 -21.13 -2.57 -8.11
N THR A 264 -22.07 -2.08 -7.31
CA THR A 264 -22.76 -2.89 -6.30
C THR A 264 -23.97 -3.62 -6.86
N ASP A 265 -23.90 -4.18 -8.07
CA ASP A 265 -24.96 -5.06 -8.63
C ASP A 265 -24.69 -5.52 -10.07
N ASP A 266 -24.01 -6.66 -10.23
CA ASP A 266 -24.38 -7.58 -11.32
C ASP A 266 -25.78 -8.15 -11.00
N THR A 267 -26.82 -7.44 -11.45
CA THR A 267 -28.19 -7.98 -11.52
C THR A 267 -28.62 -8.29 -12.95
N ASN A 268 -27.76 -8.03 -13.95
CA ASN A 268 -28.14 -8.14 -15.35
C ASN A 268 -27.72 -9.45 -16.03
N GLY A 269 -26.97 -10.34 -15.36
CA GLY A 269 -26.78 -11.72 -15.83
C GLY A 269 -26.04 -11.83 -17.17
N PHE A 270 -25.38 -10.75 -17.60
CA PHE A 270 -24.41 -10.77 -18.67
C PHE A 270 -23.03 -10.91 -18.03
N ASN A 271 -22.35 -11.98 -18.40
CA ASN A 271 -21.06 -12.41 -17.90
C ASN A 271 -19.92 -11.53 -18.48
N GLU A 272 -20.11 -10.22 -18.53
CA GLU A 272 -19.11 -9.23 -18.94
C GLU A 272 -18.49 -8.66 -17.66
N ILE A 273 -17.21 -8.95 -17.47
CA ILE A 273 -16.40 -8.51 -16.33
C ILE A 273 -16.01 -7.03 -16.59
N GLY A 274 -17.00 -6.14 -16.57
CA GLY A 274 -16.83 -4.68 -16.68
C GLY A 274 -16.82 -4.02 -15.31
N ILE A 275 -15.86 -3.12 -15.07
CA ILE A 275 -15.87 -2.24 -13.89
C ILE A 275 -16.82 -1.08 -14.22
N HIS A 276 -18.03 -1.09 -13.68
CA HIS A 276 -18.97 0.03 -13.77
C HIS A 276 -19.03 0.76 -12.41
N GLY A 277 -18.94 2.08 -12.37
CA GLY A 277 -19.01 2.77 -11.08
C GLY A 277 -19.14 4.28 -11.19
N THR A 278 -19.87 4.88 -10.25
CA THR A 278 -19.86 6.33 -10.02
C THR A 278 -18.71 6.67 -9.07
N ASN A 279 -17.91 7.68 -9.42
CA ASN A 279 -16.70 8.11 -8.70
C ASN A 279 -16.88 8.24 -7.19
N ALA A 280 -16.37 7.26 -6.45
CA ALA A 280 -16.31 7.27 -5.00
C ALA A 280 -15.27 8.28 -4.52
N ASP A 281 -14.18 8.42 -5.28
CA ASP A 281 -12.95 9.06 -4.80
C ASP A 281 -12.88 10.54 -5.23
N PHE A 282 -13.82 11.00 -6.05
CA PHE A 282 -13.97 12.42 -6.37
C PHE A 282 -15.39 12.85 -6.77
N THR A 283 -15.70 14.13 -6.52
CA THR A 283 -17.01 14.75 -6.80
C THR A 283 -16.89 16.09 -7.52
N ALA A 284 -17.92 16.44 -8.29
CA ALA A 284 -17.99 17.70 -9.02
C ALA A 284 -18.35 18.90 -8.15
N VAL A 285 -17.84 20.08 -8.51
CA VAL A 285 -18.13 21.35 -7.82
C VAL A 285 -19.18 22.17 -8.57
N PRO A 286 -20.33 22.52 -7.95
CA PRO A 286 -21.34 23.41 -8.55
C PRO A 286 -20.81 24.82 -8.93
N PRO A 287 -21.25 25.42 -10.04
CA PRO A 287 -22.23 24.94 -11.02
C PRO A 287 -21.52 24.12 -12.10
N ALA A 288 -21.15 22.89 -11.77
CA ALA A 288 -20.58 21.94 -12.70
C ALA A 288 -21.49 21.80 -13.93
N ASP A 289 -20.93 22.08 -15.10
CA ASP A 289 -21.59 21.89 -16.41
C ASP A 289 -21.38 20.46 -16.92
N TYR A 290 -21.31 19.49 -16.01
CA TYR A 290 -21.04 18.09 -16.31
C TYR A 290 -21.92 17.13 -15.52
N SER A 291 -22.33 16.04 -16.16
CA SER A 291 -23.16 14.99 -15.61
C SER A 291 -22.37 13.70 -15.50
N PHE A 292 -22.50 13.00 -14.38
CA PHE A 292 -21.91 11.68 -14.17
C PHE A 292 -22.91 10.55 -14.47
N PRO A 293 -22.47 9.44 -15.08
CA PRO A 293 -21.26 9.30 -15.91
C PRO A 293 -21.43 10.09 -17.24
N GLY A 294 -20.33 10.52 -17.88
CA GLY A 294 -20.40 11.07 -19.26
C GLY A 294 -19.73 12.43 -19.52
N GLY A 295 -19.16 13.08 -18.50
CA GLY A 295 -18.43 14.34 -18.64
C GLY A 295 -19.32 15.56 -18.89
N GLY A 296 -18.79 16.62 -19.50
CA GLY A 296 -19.55 17.86 -19.66
C GLY A 296 -18.92 18.90 -20.55
N THR A 297 -19.30 20.17 -20.37
CA THR A 297 -18.90 21.26 -21.25
C THR A 297 -18.06 22.32 -20.57
N ILE A 298 -17.25 23.01 -21.37
CA ILE A 298 -16.42 24.13 -20.95
C ILE A 298 -16.38 25.18 -22.07
N ALA A 299 -16.73 26.42 -21.76
CA ALA A 299 -17.02 27.44 -22.76
C ALA A 299 -16.15 28.69 -22.65
N TRP A 300 -15.62 29.13 -23.79
CA TRP A 300 -14.97 30.42 -24.00
C TRP A 300 -15.92 31.37 -24.74
N GLY A 301 -16.06 32.58 -24.22
CA GLY A 301 -16.72 33.66 -24.94
C GLY A 301 -15.90 34.10 -26.16
N GLN A 302 -16.51 34.91 -27.03
CA GLN A 302 -15.79 35.57 -28.11
C GLN A 302 -14.64 36.42 -27.54
N ASN A 303 -13.44 36.29 -28.11
CA ASN A 303 -12.19 36.89 -27.63
C ASN A 303 -11.70 36.44 -26.24
N ASP A 304 -12.27 35.38 -25.66
CA ASP A 304 -11.79 34.82 -24.39
C ASP A 304 -10.63 33.86 -24.64
N PHE A 305 -9.42 34.22 -24.23
CA PHE A 305 -8.19 33.41 -24.33
C PHE A 305 -7.67 32.97 -22.96
N ARG A 306 -8.43 33.19 -21.89
CA ARG A 306 -8.03 32.77 -20.55
C ARG A 306 -8.11 31.26 -20.44
N SER A 307 -7.15 30.66 -19.76
CA SER A 307 -7.21 29.25 -19.36
C SER A 307 -8.45 28.99 -18.54
N LYS A 308 -9.03 27.81 -18.69
CA LYS A 308 -10.18 27.35 -17.90
C LYS A 308 -9.85 25.99 -17.31
N SER A 309 -10.60 25.57 -16.30
CA SER A 309 -10.35 24.30 -15.64
C SER A 309 -11.60 23.47 -15.43
N ILE A 310 -11.40 22.16 -15.47
CA ILE A 310 -12.32 21.16 -14.91
C ILE A 310 -11.99 21.08 -13.42
N THR A 311 -13.01 21.20 -12.55
CA THR A 311 -12.82 21.36 -11.10
C THR A 311 -13.57 20.26 -10.34
N PHE A 312 -12.89 19.60 -9.41
CA PHE A 312 -13.42 18.52 -8.58
C PHE A 312 -12.93 18.61 -7.12
N VAL A 313 -13.53 17.81 -6.24
CA VAL A 313 -13.12 17.57 -4.85
C VAL A 313 -12.75 16.10 -4.74
N VAL A 314 -11.63 15.78 -4.10
CA VAL A 314 -11.23 14.41 -3.77
C VAL A 314 -11.93 14.01 -2.46
N THR A 315 -12.52 12.84 -2.44
CA THR A 315 -13.10 12.27 -1.23
C THR A 315 -11.96 11.71 -0.40
N ASN A 316 -11.64 12.33 0.74
CA ASN A 316 -10.72 11.72 1.70
C ASN A 316 -11.52 10.78 2.60
N ASP A 317 -11.12 9.52 2.68
CA ASP A 317 -11.68 8.60 3.65
C ASP A 317 -10.61 8.05 4.61
N THR A 318 -10.81 6.87 5.17
CA THR A 318 -9.85 6.22 6.10
C THR A 318 -9.61 4.77 5.68
N LEU A 319 -9.98 4.44 4.45
CA LEU A 319 -9.75 3.15 3.86
C LEU A 319 -8.34 3.16 3.30
N THR A 320 -7.69 2.04 3.51
CA THR A 320 -6.35 1.84 3.02
C THR A 320 -6.42 1.39 1.56
N GLU A 321 -6.11 2.30 0.63
CA GLU A 321 -6.30 2.11 -0.81
C GLU A 321 -4.98 2.29 -1.58
N PHE A 322 -4.92 1.77 -2.81
CA PHE A 322 -3.76 1.98 -3.69
C PHE A 322 -3.85 3.37 -4.34
N ASN A 323 -2.83 3.76 -5.14
CA ASN A 323 -3.04 4.90 -6.02
C ASN A 323 -4.23 4.64 -6.93
N GLU A 324 -4.93 5.68 -7.35
CA GLU A 324 -6.13 5.54 -8.15
C GLU A 324 -6.07 6.47 -9.35
N ASP A 325 -6.27 5.94 -10.55
CA ASP A 325 -6.23 6.73 -11.78
C ASP A 325 -7.63 6.95 -12.35
N TRP A 326 -7.80 8.09 -13.00
CA TRP A 326 -8.92 8.38 -13.88
C TRP A 326 -8.46 9.20 -15.09
N HIS A 327 -9.22 9.13 -16.19
CA HIS A 327 -8.82 9.68 -17.48
C HIS A 327 -9.80 10.76 -17.96
N VAL A 328 -9.31 11.79 -18.65
CA VAL A 328 -10.14 12.85 -19.24
C VAL A 328 -9.79 13.09 -20.70
N PHE A 329 -10.81 13.05 -21.55
CA PHE A 329 -10.69 13.33 -22.99
C PHE A 329 -11.44 14.60 -23.38
N LEU A 330 -10.80 15.52 -24.10
CA LEU A 330 -11.32 16.81 -24.56
C LEU A 330 -11.58 16.82 -26.07
N TYR A 331 -12.74 17.33 -26.49
CA TYR A 331 -13.14 17.38 -27.89
C TYR A 331 -14.11 18.53 -28.18
N ARG A 332 -14.37 18.78 -29.47
CA ARG A 332 -15.49 19.59 -29.93
C ARG A 332 -16.24 18.84 -31.01
N ASN A 333 -17.48 19.21 -31.28
CA ASN A 333 -18.22 18.62 -32.39
C ASN A 333 -18.05 19.46 -33.66
N ASP A 334 -17.93 18.80 -34.81
CA ASP A 334 -18.08 19.45 -36.11
C ASP A 334 -19.56 19.84 -36.36
N SER A 335 -19.83 20.42 -37.53
CA SER A 335 -21.19 20.84 -37.91
C SER A 335 -22.20 19.69 -38.02
N ASP A 336 -21.71 18.46 -38.20
CA ASP A 336 -22.52 17.26 -38.34
C ASP A 336 -22.70 16.55 -36.98
N GLY A 337 -22.10 17.08 -35.92
CA GLY A 337 -22.18 16.55 -34.56
C GLY A 337 -21.08 15.54 -34.23
N ASN A 338 -20.13 15.28 -35.14
CA ASN A 338 -19.07 14.32 -34.92
C ASN A 338 -17.95 14.93 -34.06
N PRO A 339 -17.39 14.16 -33.11
CA PRO A 339 -16.29 14.62 -32.28
C PRO A 339 -15.02 14.77 -33.11
N ILE A 340 -14.34 15.90 -32.94
CA ILE A 340 -13.05 16.23 -33.55
C ILE A 340 -12.06 16.69 -32.48
N LEU A 341 -10.78 16.36 -32.70
CA LEU A 341 -9.67 16.72 -31.82
C LEU A 341 -9.49 18.23 -31.77
N VAL A 342 -9.12 18.74 -30.60
CA VAL A 342 -9.04 20.19 -30.31
C VAL A 342 -7.60 20.70 -30.17
N GLY A 343 -6.64 19.80 -29.99
CA GLY A 343 -5.21 20.10 -29.86
C GLY A 343 -4.37 18.83 -29.79
N THR A 344 -3.05 18.99 -29.64
CA THR A 344 -2.08 17.88 -29.52
C THR A 344 -2.20 17.16 -28.17
N VAL A 345 -2.57 17.89 -27.12
CA VAL A 345 -2.74 17.37 -25.75
C VAL A 345 -4.21 17.45 -25.38
N ASN A 346 -5.03 16.64 -26.05
CA ASN A 346 -6.47 16.63 -25.86
C ASN A 346 -6.95 15.52 -24.91
N GLU A 347 -6.03 14.83 -24.25
CA GLU A 347 -6.28 13.81 -23.24
C GLU A 347 -5.32 13.97 -22.07
N THR A 348 -5.74 13.60 -20.86
CA THR A 348 -4.90 13.66 -19.66
C THR A 348 -5.33 12.63 -18.63
N ASP A 349 -4.37 12.04 -17.93
CA ASP A 349 -4.60 11.14 -16.80
C ASP A 349 -4.50 11.91 -15.47
N VAL A 350 -5.22 11.47 -14.46
CA VAL A 350 -5.17 12.02 -13.11
C VAL A 350 -5.01 10.87 -12.12
N THR A 351 -3.90 10.88 -11.37
CA THR A 351 -3.65 9.93 -10.28
C THR A 351 -3.96 10.58 -8.94
N ILE A 352 -4.87 10.00 -8.17
CA ILE A 352 -5.05 10.22 -6.74
C ILE A 352 -4.07 9.28 -6.02
N LEU A 353 -3.24 9.83 -5.15
CA LEU A 353 -2.29 9.07 -4.34
C LEU A 353 -2.97 8.63 -3.04
N PHE A 354 -2.64 7.44 -2.55
CA PHE A 354 -3.12 6.90 -1.28
C PHE A 354 -2.95 7.89 -0.10
N ASP A 355 -3.86 7.83 0.88
CA ASP A 355 -3.79 8.63 2.10
C ASP A 355 -2.45 8.40 2.84
N ASP A 356 -1.74 9.49 3.14
CA ASP A 356 -0.48 9.43 3.88
C ASP A 356 -0.67 9.15 5.38
N GLN A 357 -1.90 9.17 5.87
CA GLN A 357 -2.28 8.82 7.23
C GLN A 357 -2.56 7.32 7.40
N ASP A 358 -2.96 6.61 6.33
CA ASP A 358 -3.40 5.21 6.37
C ASP A 358 -2.85 4.34 5.19
N PRO A 359 -1.51 4.24 5.01
CA PRO A 359 -0.93 3.56 3.84
C PRO A 359 -1.15 2.03 3.83
N PRO A 360 -1.30 1.38 2.64
CA PRO A 360 -1.39 -0.07 2.51
C PRO A 360 -0.32 -0.87 3.23
N ALA A 361 -0.73 -1.94 3.90
CA ALA A 361 0.18 -2.88 4.55
C ALA A 361 1.15 -3.46 3.50
N GLY A 362 2.42 -3.07 3.58
CA GLY A 362 3.44 -3.46 2.60
C GLY A 362 3.50 -2.61 1.33
N SER A 363 2.58 -1.65 1.13
CA SER A 363 3.01 -0.41 0.46
C SER A 363 3.92 0.29 1.45
N VAL A 364 5.16 0.52 1.02
CA VAL A 364 6.18 1.35 1.67
C VAL A 364 5.67 2.07 2.93
N ASP A 365 6.15 1.64 4.10
CA ASP A 365 5.97 2.35 5.37
C ASP A 365 6.43 3.80 5.22
N GLN A 366 5.46 4.69 4.97
CA GLN A 366 5.67 6.11 4.69
C GLN A 366 6.17 6.89 5.92
N LEU A 367 6.18 6.28 7.11
CA LEU A 367 6.82 6.89 8.28
C LEU A 367 8.34 6.65 8.27
N HIS A 368 8.86 5.72 7.47
CA HIS A 368 10.26 5.26 7.54
C HIS A 368 11.08 5.23 6.24
N ASN A 369 10.53 5.48 5.04
CA ASN A 369 11.35 5.60 3.82
C ASN A 369 11.07 6.87 2.97
N PRO A 370 12.15 7.52 2.46
CA PRO A 370 12.24 8.97 2.26
C PRO A 370 11.86 9.42 0.83
N ASP A 371 11.22 8.55 0.07
CA ASP A 371 10.83 8.82 -1.32
C ASP A 371 9.64 9.78 -1.40
N PHE A 372 8.92 9.90 -0.28
CA PHE A 372 7.87 10.88 0.01
C PHE A 372 8.28 11.86 1.13
N GLY A 373 9.54 11.80 1.56
CA GLY A 373 10.00 12.38 2.82
C GLY A 373 11.45 12.88 2.75
N ALA A 374 11.65 14.00 2.06
CA ALA A 374 12.84 14.85 2.25
C ALA A 374 12.54 16.35 2.11
N SER A 375 11.32 16.73 1.73
CA SER A 375 10.90 18.14 1.64
C SER A 375 9.71 18.47 2.56
N MET A 376 9.44 17.73 3.67
CA MET A 376 8.27 17.89 4.60
C MET A 376 8.74 18.31 6.00
N ALA A 377 9.98 17.98 6.38
CA ALA A 377 10.67 18.41 7.60
C ALA A 377 12.10 17.82 7.58
N PRO A 378 13.08 18.41 8.29
CA PRO A 378 14.47 17.89 8.32
C PRO A 378 14.50 16.41 8.72
N PRO A 379 15.53 15.64 8.30
CA PRO A 379 15.59 14.19 8.47
C PRO A 379 15.27 13.81 9.91
N VAL A 380 14.04 13.34 10.13
CA VAL A 380 13.66 12.82 11.42
C VAL A 380 14.32 11.47 11.47
N LEU A 381 15.34 11.36 12.33
CA LEU A 381 15.77 10.08 12.85
C LEU A 381 14.52 9.32 13.25
N THR A 382 14.20 8.28 12.50
CA THR A 382 13.09 7.44 12.88
C THR A 382 13.36 6.92 14.28
N THR A 383 12.30 6.80 15.08
CA THR A 383 12.41 6.28 16.44
C THR A 383 11.52 5.05 16.48
N PRO A 384 12.10 3.84 16.34
CA PRO A 384 13.52 3.55 16.27
C PRO A 384 14.10 3.83 14.86
N PRO A 385 15.41 4.10 14.73
CA PRO A 385 16.07 4.28 13.43
C PRO A 385 15.79 3.08 12.52
N ASN A 386 15.74 3.26 11.19
CA ASN A 386 15.58 2.17 10.23
C ASN A 386 16.46 0.96 10.64
N GLN A 387 15.80 -0.13 11.02
CA GLN A 387 16.44 -1.35 11.52
C GLN A 387 16.60 -2.29 10.33
N ALA A 388 17.84 -2.60 9.95
CA ALA A 388 18.13 -3.47 8.80
C ALA A 388 17.48 -4.87 8.88
N HIS A 389 17.08 -5.31 10.07
CA HIS A 389 16.41 -6.59 10.31
C HIS A 389 15.26 -6.38 11.32
N PRO A 390 14.11 -5.81 10.90
CA PRO A 390 13.00 -5.55 11.80
C PRO A 390 12.29 -6.87 12.17
N GLY A 391 11.78 -6.95 13.39
CA GLY A 391 11.04 -8.11 13.88
C GLY A 391 11.90 -9.21 14.50
N ALA A 392 11.27 -10.37 14.72
CA ALA A 392 11.90 -11.57 15.24
C ALA A 392 12.63 -12.35 14.13
N ASP A 393 13.79 -12.94 14.44
CA ASP A 393 14.62 -13.69 13.47
C ASP A 393 14.16 -15.14 13.22
N SER A 394 13.06 -15.57 13.85
CA SER A 394 12.46 -16.90 13.68
C SER A 394 10.99 -16.87 14.10
N VAL A 395 10.39 -18.05 14.19
CA VAL A 395 8.97 -18.26 14.50
C VAL A 395 8.57 -17.59 15.81
N VAL A 396 7.47 -16.84 15.77
CA VAL A 396 6.70 -16.39 16.92
C VAL A 396 5.53 -17.35 17.09
N TYR A 397 5.38 -17.93 18.29
CA TYR A 397 4.31 -18.88 18.58
C TYR A 397 3.09 -18.21 19.21
N ASP A 398 3.30 -17.19 20.04
CA ASP A 398 2.21 -16.55 20.78
C ASP A 398 2.55 -15.08 21.11
N LEU A 399 1.52 -14.28 21.38
CA LEU A 399 1.64 -12.87 21.73
C LEU A 399 0.58 -12.45 22.76
N ALA A 400 0.90 -11.42 23.54
CA ALA A 400 -0.05 -10.78 24.44
C ALA A 400 0.11 -9.26 24.40
N VAL A 401 -1.01 -8.57 24.17
CA VAL A 401 -1.09 -7.11 24.24
C VAL A 401 -1.39 -6.70 25.68
N GLN A 402 -0.58 -5.80 26.21
CA GLN A 402 -0.72 -5.25 27.56
C GLN A 402 -1.67 -4.02 27.55
N PRO A 403 -2.25 -3.63 28.70
CA PRO A 403 -3.14 -2.46 28.78
C PRO A 403 -2.49 -1.11 28.39
N ASP A 404 -1.16 -1.04 28.34
CA ASP A 404 -0.39 0.11 27.86
C ASP A 404 -0.08 0.03 26.35
N ASN A 405 -0.75 -0.86 25.62
CA ASN A 405 -0.57 -1.17 24.20
C ASN A 405 0.81 -1.70 23.81
N LYS A 406 1.66 -2.03 24.79
CA LYS A 406 2.89 -2.78 24.52
C LYS A 406 2.55 -4.24 24.27
N THR A 407 3.34 -4.88 23.41
CA THR A 407 3.10 -6.28 23.04
C THR A 407 4.28 -7.13 23.45
N VAL A 408 4.02 -8.23 24.14
CA VAL A 408 5.02 -9.26 24.42
C VAL A 408 4.83 -10.39 23.42
N ILE A 409 5.92 -10.82 22.79
CA ILE A 409 5.96 -11.95 21.86
C ILE A 409 6.84 -13.06 22.43
N VAL A 410 6.47 -14.30 22.13
CA VAL A 410 7.22 -15.50 22.50
C VAL A 410 7.33 -16.45 21.32
N GLY A 411 8.40 -17.25 21.25
CA GLY A 411 8.61 -18.12 20.10
C GLY A 411 9.87 -18.96 20.14
N ASP A 412 10.40 -19.27 18.95
CA ASP A 412 11.68 -19.97 18.72
C ASP A 412 12.82 -19.01 18.30
N PHE A 413 12.55 -17.71 18.24
CA PHE A 413 13.51 -16.67 17.87
C PHE A 413 14.63 -16.47 18.91
N LEU A 414 15.78 -16.00 18.43
CA LEU A 414 16.96 -15.68 19.24
C LEU A 414 17.19 -14.17 19.32
N SER A 415 16.67 -13.40 18.36
CA SER A 415 16.77 -11.95 18.36
C SER A 415 15.49 -11.26 17.91
N TYR A 416 15.34 -10.01 18.35
CA TYR A 416 14.31 -9.07 17.89
C TYR A 416 14.99 -7.74 17.56
N ASN A 417 14.79 -7.22 16.34
CA ASN A 417 15.50 -6.05 15.81
C ASN A 417 17.03 -6.17 16.02
N ALA A 418 17.60 -7.33 15.64
CA ALA A 418 19.00 -7.72 15.84
C ALA A 418 19.53 -7.71 17.30
N THR A 419 18.69 -7.39 18.28
CA THR A 419 19.03 -7.46 19.69
C THR A 419 18.72 -8.86 20.20
N VAL A 420 19.68 -9.52 20.85
CA VAL A 420 19.49 -10.85 21.42
C VAL A 420 18.34 -10.83 22.43
N ARG A 421 17.32 -11.62 22.14
CA ARG A 421 16.08 -11.76 22.90
C ARG A 421 15.67 -13.23 22.80
N ASN A 422 16.29 -14.06 23.62
CA ASN A 422 16.11 -15.52 23.58
C ASN A 422 14.66 -15.91 23.88
N ARG A 423 13.88 -16.15 22.81
CA ARG A 423 12.52 -16.71 22.81
C ARG A 423 11.44 -15.79 23.38
N ILE A 424 11.78 -14.58 23.84
CA ILE A 424 10.83 -13.60 24.40
C ILE A 424 11.31 -12.14 24.23
N ALA A 425 10.42 -11.28 23.75
CA ALA A 425 10.67 -9.84 23.61
C ALA A 425 9.40 -9.03 23.94
N ARG A 426 9.59 -7.78 24.35
CA ARG A 426 8.50 -6.80 24.45
C ARG A 426 8.75 -5.66 23.49
N MET A 427 7.70 -5.23 22.81
CA MET A 427 7.69 -4.16 21.83
C MET A 427 6.88 -2.99 22.38
N ASN A 428 7.33 -1.77 22.08
CA ASN A 428 6.53 -0.57 22.22
C ASN A 428 5.45 -0.53 21.12
N VAL A 429 4.54 0.43 21.20
CA VAL A 429 3.43 0.59 20.23
C VAL A 429 3.93 0.77 18.80
N ASP A 430 5.10 1.39 18.64
CA ASP A 430 5.78 1.66 17.36
C ASP A 430 6.61 0.46 16.85
N GLY A 431 6.52 -0.72 17.47
CA GLY A 431 7.32 -1.89 17.11
C GLY A 431 8.80 -1.80 17.53
N SER A 432 9.24 -0.71 18.16
CA SER A 432 10.58 -0.67 18.74
C SER A 432 10.70 -1.63 19.92
N LEU A 433 11.89 -2.17 20.13
CA LEU A 433 12.17 -3.03 21.26
C LEU A 433 12.08 -2.24 22.57
N ASP A 434 11.25 -2.70 23.51
CA ASP A 434 11.20 -2.14 24.86
C ASP A 434 12.41 -2.63 25.67
N THR A 435 13.38 -1.74 25.88
CA THR A 435 14.60 -2.01 26.63
C THR A 435 14.37 -2.10 28.15
N SER A 436 13.21 -1.65 28.66
CA SER A 436 12.84 -1.81 30.08
C SER A 436 12.39 -3.24 30.42
N PHE A 437 12.02 -4.03 29.41
CA PHE A 437 11.82 -5.47 29.55
C PHE A 437 13.17 -6.16 29.37
N ASN A 438 13.64 -6.91 30.35
CA ASN A 438 14.91 -7.62 30.31
C ASN A 438 14.75 -9.08 30.77
N PRO A 439 14.73 -10.05 29.84
CA PRO A 439 14.63 -11.47 30.18
C PRO A 439 15.95 -12.08 30.68
N GLY A 440 17.05 -11.31 30.74
CA GLY A 440 18.39 -11.84 30.98
C GLY A 440 18.77 -12.82 29.88
N GLY A 441 19.20 -14.02 30.27
CA GLY A 441 19.46 -15.12 29.35
C GLY A 441 18.23 -15.74 28.69
N GLY A 442 17.00 -15.37 29.09
CA GLY A 442 15.75 -15.89 28.53
C GLY A 442 15.58 -17.40 28.73
N ALA A 443 14.69 -18.01 27.95
CA ALA A 443 14.49 -19.46 27.97
C ALA A 443 15.57 -20.17 27.14
N ASN A 444 15.98 -21.38 27.56
CA ASN A 444 16.96 -22.18 26.83
C ASN A 444 16.34 -23.06 25.71
N ASP A 445 15.03 -23.06 25.59
CA ASP A 445 14.28 -23.66 24.49
C ASP A 445 12.94 -22.91 24.32
N PHE A 446 12.05 -23.37 23.44
CA PHE A 446 11.04 -22.48 22.87
C PHE A 446 9.97 -22.15 23.89
N ILE A 447 9.38 -20.98 23.74
CA ILE A 447 8.20 -20.61 24.51
C ILE A 447 7.03 -20.67 23.53
N GLY A 448 6.14 -21.64 23.76
CA GLY A 448 4.99 -21.92 22.90
C GLY A 448 3.71 -21.24 23.35
N ALA A 449 3.66 -20.77 24.61
CA ALA A 449 2.47 -20.12 25.18
C ALA A 449 2.84 -18.98 26.11
N LEU A 450 2.01 -17.94 26.12
CA LEU A 450 2.12 -16.75 26.94
C LEU A 450 0.74 -16.35 27.48
N ALA A 451 0.64 -16.13 28.79
CA ALA A 451 -0.56 -15.58 29.42
C ALA A 451 -0.23 -14.37 30.30
N LEU A 452 -0.94 -13.26 30.07
CA LEU A 452 -0.84 -12.05 30.88
C LEU A 452 -1.68 -12.18 32.16
N MET A 453 -1.09 -11.85 33.30
CA MET A 453 -1.80 -11.75 34.57
C MET A 453 -2.30 -10.31 34.78
N PRO A 454 -3.42 -10.09 35.50
CA PRO A 454 -3.91 -8.75 35.83
C PRO A 454 -2.89 -7.87 36.58
N SER A 455 -1.92 -8.48 37.27
CA SER A 455 -0.82 -7.80 37.94
C SER A 455 0.27 -7.25 37.00
N GLY A 456 0.19 -7.52 35.69
CA GLY A 456 1.22 -7.23 34.71
C GLY A 456 2.36 -8.25 34.66
N GLN A 457 2.29 -9.32 35.45
CA GLN A 457 3.18 -10.48 35.33
C GLN A 457 2.78 -11.37 34.15
N PHE A 458 3.70 -12.22 33.72
CA PHE A 458 3.47 -13.14 32.61
C PHE A 458 3.66 -14.57 33.08
N VAL A 459 2.83 -15.50 32.61
CA VAL A 459 3.12 -16.93 32.71
C VAL A 459 3.51 -17.41 31.32
N ILE A 460 4.61 -18.16 31.24
CA ILE A 460 5.14 -18.72 29.99
C ILE A 460 5.15 -20.24 30.06
N GLY A 461 4.85 -20.87 28.93
CA GLY A 461 4.82 -22.31 28.73
C GLY A 461 5.55 -22.69 27.45
N GLY A 462 6.23 -23.85 27.42
CA GLY A 462 6.88 -24.29 26.18
C GLY A 462 7.84 -25.45 26.35
N GLY A 463 8.89 -25.44 25.53
CA GLY A 463 9.94 -26.45 25.39
C GLY A 463 11.03 -26.43 26.47
N PHE A 464 11.15 -25.33 27.20
CA PHE A 464 12.34 -25.01 28.00
C PHE A 464 12.50 -25.83 29.28
N SER A 465 13.74 -25.92 29.75
CA SER A 465 14.14 -26.54 31.02
C SER A 465 14.78 -25.56 32.00
N SER A 466 15.12 -24.35 31.54
CA SER A 466 15.59 -23.27 32.37
C SER A 466 15.18 -21.91 31.80
N TYR A 467 15.07 -20.92 32.69
CA TYR A 467 14.90 -19.53 32.35
C TYR A 467 15.98 -18.70 33.06
N ASN A 468 16.72 -17.91 32.30
CA ASN A 468 17.86 -17.12 32.76
C ASN A 468 18.86 -17.96 33.59
N GLY A 469 19.16 -19.18 33.10
CA GLY A 469 20.04 -20.14 33.76
C GLY A 469 19.48 -20.81 35.03
N THR A 470 18.29 -20.42 35.48
CA THR A 470 17.63 -21.04 36.65
C THR A 470 16.70 -22.17 36.20
N PRO A 471 16.80 -23.38 36.79
CA PRO A 471 15.91 -24.49 36.44
C PRO A 471 14.43 -24.15 36.62
N ARG A 472 13.70 -24.23 35.51
CA ARG A 472 12.25 -24.04 35.39
C ARG A 472 11.79 -24.91 34.23
N VAL A 473 11.14 -26.02 34.56
CA VAL A 473 10.76 -27.03 33.57
C VAL A 473 9.40 -26.66 32.99
N ARG A 474 9.40 -26.31 31.70
CA ARG A 474 8.26 -26.13 30.79
C ARG A 474 7.25 -25.03 31.16
N VAL A 475 7.26 -24.51 32.39
CA VAL A 475 6.41 -23.41 32.87
C VAL A 475 7.20 -22.49 33.80
N ALA A 476 7.04 -21.17 33.64
CA ALA A 476 7.59 -20.17 34.55
C ALA A 476 6.66 -18.95 34.65
N ARG A 477 6.75 -18.21 35.75
CA ARG A 477 6.16 -16.87 35.87
C ARG A 477 7.27 -15.82 35.82
N LEU A 478 7.01 -14.73 35.12
CA LEU A 478 7.91 -13.60 34.94
C LEU A 478 7.30 -12.34 35.54
N SER A 479 8.14 -11.43 36.01
CA SER A 479 7.74 -10.08 36.38
C SER A 479 7.32 -9.28 35.16
N ALA A 480 6.68 -8.13 35.38
CA ALA A 480 6.36 -7.17 34.33
C ALA A 480 7.61 -6.67 33.54
N ALA A 481 8.81 -6.84 34.10
CA ALA A 481 10.07 -6.49 33.46
C ALA A 481 10.78 -7.70 32.83
N GLY A 482 10.15 -8.88 32.76
CA GLY A 482 10.71 -10.08 32.15
C GLY A 482 11.65 -10.90 33.04
N ALA A 483 11.87 -10.49 34.29
CA ALA A 483 12.69 -11.25 35.23
C ALA A 483 11.94 -12.46 35.78
N LEU A 484 12.63 -13.57 36.05
CA LEU A 484 12.03 -14.76 36.65
C LEU A 484 11.44 -14.48 38.04
N ASP A 485 10.18 -14.85 38.27
CA ASP A 485 9.57 -14.87 39.59
C ASP A 485 9.91 -16.18 40.32
N SER A 486 10.78 -16.08 41.33
CA SER A 486 11.23 -17.24 42.10
C SER A 486 10.14 -17.83 43.00
N SER A 487 9.08 -17.08 43.31
CA SER A 487 7.95 -17.53 44.15
C SER A 487 7.00 -18.49 43.41
N PHE A 488 7.09 -18.54 42.08
CA PHE A 488 6.38 -19.51 41.25
C PHE A 488 7.32 -20.64 40.85
N ASN A 489 7.08 -21.85 41.35
CA ASN A 489 7.93 -23.00 41.11
C ASN A 489 7.10 -24.30 41.00
N ALA A 490 7.05 -24.87 39.79
CA ALA A 490 6.39 -26.14 39.53
C ALA A 490 7.22 -27.38 39.93
N GLY A 491 8.39 -27.18 40.55
CA GLY A 491 9.28 -28.28 40.97
C GLY A 491 9.86 -29.00 39.75
N ALA A 492 9.60 -30.31 39.65
CA ALA A 492 9.95 -31.08 38.45
C ALA A 492 9.10 -30.69 37.23
N GLY A 493 7.99 -29.95 37.42
CA GLY A 493 7.15 -29.43 36.36
C GLY A 493 6.43 -30.52 35.55
N PRO A 494 5.79 -30.13 34.44
CA PRO A 494 5.27 -31.05 33.44
C PRO A 494 6.39 -31.87 32.78
N ASP A 495 6.11 -33.14 32.48
CA ASP A 495 7.05 -34.05 31.78
C ASP A 495 7.06 -33.91 30.24
N GLY A 496 6.18 -33.05 29.70
CA GLY A 496 6.07 -32.75 28.28
C GLY A 496 5.86 -31.26 28.01
N THR A 497 5.80 -30.89 26.73
CA THR A 497 5.63 -29.50 26.29
C THR A 497 4.31 -28.91 26.77
N VAL A 498 4.34 -27.64 27.18
CA VAL A 498 3.13 -26.86 27.47
C VAL A 498 2.86 -25.93 26.28
N TRP A 499 1.72 -26.12 25.63
CA TRP A 499 1.31 -25.42 24.41
C TRP A 499 0.21 -24.39 24.65
N ALA A 500 -0.48 -24.45 25.78
CA ALA A 500 -1.49 -23.46 26.13
C ALA A 500 -1.52 -23.15 27.62
N LEU A 501 -1.90 -21.91 27.92
CA LEU A 501 -1.99 -21.36 29.27
C LEU A 501 -3.28 -20.54 29.41
N ALA A 502 -3.91 -20.60 30.58
CA ALA A 502 -4.92 -19.62 30.94
C ALA A 502 -4.83 -19.27 32.43
N VAL A 503 -4.88 -17.97 32.73
CA VAL A 503 -4.82 -17.44 34.10
C VAL A 503 -6.24 -17.23 34.62
N GLN A 504 -6.58 -17.91 35.71
CA GLN A 504 -7.88 -17.77 36.37
C GLN A 504 -7.95 -16.49 37.20
N PRO A 505 -9.16 -15.94 37.49
CA PRO A 505 -9.31 -14.74 38.31
C PRO A 505 -8.72 -14.83 39.73
N ASP A 506 -8.58 -16.03 40.28
CA ASP A 506 -7.95 -16.29 41.58
C ASP A 506 -6.41 -16.37 41.49
N GLY A 507 -5.83 -16.17 40.30
CA GLY A 507 -4.39 -16.23 40.03
C GLY A 507 -3.83 -17.63 39.85
N LYS A 508 -4.66 -18.68 39.89
CA LYS A 508 -4.26 -20.03 39.47
C LYS A 508 -4.08 -20.08 37.96
N VAL A 509 -3.33 -21.07 37.50
CA VAL A 509 -2.97 -21.21 36.08
C VAL A 509 -3.41 -22.58 35.57
N ILE A 510 -4.23 -22.61 34.53
CA ILE A 510 -4.45 -23.82 33.74
C ILE A 510 -3.29 -23.97 32.75
N ILE A 511 -2.71 -25.17 32.69
CA ILE A 511 -1.67 -25.55 31.74
C ILE A 511 -2.19 -26.71 30.89
N ALA A 512 -1.87 -26.70 29.60
CA ALA A 512 -2.25 -27.75 28.67
C ALA A 512 -1.17 -28.02 27.62
N GLY A 513 -1.09 -29.26 27.13
CA GLY A 513 -0.09 -29.65 26.13
C GLY A 513 0.13 -31.15 26.05
N GLU A 514 1.39 -31.56 25.83
CA GLU A 514 1.80 -32.95 25.54
C GLU A 514 2.08 -33.78 26.80
N PHE A 515 2.14 -33.15 27.98
CA PHE A 515 2.54 -33.80 29.22
C PHE A 515 1.52 -34.85 29.69
N THR A 516 2.01 -35.87 30.39
CA THR A 516 1.19 -36.91 31.04
C THR A 516 1.26 -36.83 32.57
N SER A 517 2.26 -36.14 33.10
CA SER A 517 2.39 -35.91 34.54
C SER A 517 2.92 -34.52 34.85
N VAL A 518 2.58 -34.02 36.03
CA VAL A 518 3.10 -32.77 36.59
C VAL A 518 3.67 -33.06 37.97
N ALA A 519 4.97 -32.80 38.14
CA ALA A 519 5.71 -33.10 39.35
C ALA A 519 5.56 -34.58 39.80
N GLY A 520 5.46 -35.51 38.84
CA GLY A 520 5.31 -36.95 39.07
C GLY A 520 3.88 -37.40 39.40
N VAL A 521 2.89 -36.49 39.42
CA VAL A 521 1.47 -36.81 39.59
C VAL A 521 0.81 -36.89 38.22
N LEU A 522 0.08 -37.97 37.97
CA LEU A 522 -0.63 -38.19 36.70
C LEU A 522 -1.63 -37.04 36.43
N ARG A 523 -1.44 -36.33 35.34
CA ARG A 523 -2.28 -35.25 34.83
C ARG A 523 -2.14 -35.24 33.31
N THR A 524 -3.00 -35.99 32.64
CA THR A 524 -2.90 -36.19 31.19
C THR A 524 -3.37 -34.95 30.45
N HIS A 525 -2.45 -34.30 29.73
CA HIS A 525 -2.61 -33.16 28.81
C HIS A 525 -3.22 -31.87 29.38
N ILE A 526 -3.74 -31.87 30.61
CA ILE A 526 -4.24 -30.68 31.30
C ILE A 526 -4.03 -30.75 32.81
N ALA A 527 -3.67 -29.63 33.42
CA ALA A 527 -3.54 -29.49 34.87
C ALA A 527 -3.80 -28.05 35.31
N ARG A 528 -3.99 -27.86 36.62
CA ARG A 528 -4.01 -26.52 37.24
C ARG A 528 -2.84 -26.38 38.21
N LEU A 529 -2.16 -25.23 38.17
CA LEU A 529 -1.15 -24.83 39.12
C LEU A 529 -1.73 -23.77 40.07
N ASN A 530 -1.33 -23.84 41.34
CA ASN A 530 -1.62 -22.80 42.31
C ASN A 530 -0.84 -21.52 42.01
N THR A 531 -1.15 -20.44 42.71
CA THR A 531 -0.48 -19.13 42.58
C THR A 531 1.02 -19.16 42.86
N ASN A 532 1.53 -20.22 43.49
CA ASN A 532 2.95 -20.47 43.74
C ASN A 532 3.58 -21.49 42.76
N GLY A 533 2.85 -21.92 41.74
CA GLY A 533 3.29 -22.88 40.72
C GLY A 533 3.18 -24.35 41.13
N VAL A 534 2.85 -24.67 42.38
CA VAL A 534 2.65 -26.06 42.82
C VAL A 534 1.35 -26.60 42.24
N LEU A 535 1.36 -27.85 41.75
CA LEU A 535 0.18 -28.54 41.23
C LEU A 535 -1.02 -28.44 42.21
N ASP A 536 -2.16 -27.99 41.69
CA ASP A 536 -3.44 -28.00 42.40
C ASP A 536 -4.08 -29.38 42.25
N THR A 537 -3.99 -30.19 43.31
CA THR A 537 -4.54 -31.54 43.33
C THR A 537 -6.07 -31.59 43.33
N ALA A 538 -6.74 -30.47 43.64
CA ALA A 538 -8.19 -30.37 43.56
C ALA A 538 -8.72 -30.17 42.12
N PHE A 539 -7.83 -29.93 41.16
CA PHE A 539 -8.14 -30.04 39.73
C PHE A 539 -7.60 -31.38 39.21
N ASP A 540 -8.50 -32.30 38.89
CA ASP A 540 -8.16 -33.64 38.45
C ASP A 540 -9.05 -34.08 37.27
N PRO A 541 -8.50 -34.17 36.04
CA PRO A 541 -9.23 -34.70 34.90
C PRO A 541 -9.48 -36.23 35.00
N GLY A 542 -8.96 -36.87 36.05
CA GLY A 542 -9.06 -38.30 36.28
C GLY A 542 -8.01 -39.11 35.52
N PRO A 543 -7.99 -40.44 35.70
CA PRO A 543 -7.03 -41.33 35.04
C PRO A 543 -7.22 -41.43 33.52
N ASN A 544 -8.42 -41.06 33.03
CA ASN A 544 -8.79 -41.03 31.62
C ASN A 544 -9.01 -39.58 31.19
N GLY A 545 -8.01 -38.71 31.33
CA GLY A 545 -8.06 -37.37 30.75
C GLY A 545 -8.18 -37.40 29.21
N PRO A 546 -7.98 -36.26 28.52
CA PRO A 546 -7.81 -36.27 27.07
C PRO A 546 -6.79 -37.34 26.63
N ASP A 547 -7.01 -38.02 25.52
CA ASP A 547 -6.11 -39.05 24.98
C ASP A 547 -5.11 -38.53 23.93
N GLY A 548 -5.09 -37.22 23.71
CA GLY A 548 -4.17 -36.53 22.81
C GLY A 548 -3.86 -35.11 23.28
N THR A 549 -2.87 -34.49 22.62
CA THR A 549 -2.38 -33.15 22.95
C THR A 549 -3.51 -32.12 22.99
N VAL A 550 -3.53 -31.30 24.04
CA VAL A 550 -4.42 -30.15 24.14
C VAL A 550 -3.65 -28.91 23.71
N TRP A 551 -4.04 -28.33 22.58
CA TRP A 551 -3.40 -27.18 21.94
C TRP A 551 -3.95 -25.84 22.41
N SER A 552 -5.16 -25.82 22.97
CA SER A 552 -5.81 -24.56 23.34
C SER A 552 -6.71 -24.69 24.57
N VAL A 553 -6.76 -23.63 25.37
CA VAL A 553 -7.62 -23.52 26.56
C VAL A 553 -8.29 -22.15 26.61
N ALA A 554 -9.56 -22.10 26.98
CA ALA A 554 -10.29 -20.86 27.24
C ALA A 554 -11.10 -20.94 28.53
N LEU A 555 -11.11 -19.85 29.31
CA LEU A 555 -11.77 -19.79 30.63
C LEU A 555 -13.12 -19.09 30.56
N GLN A 556 -14.20 -19.81 30.87
CA GLN A 556 -15.54 -19.22 30.91
C GLN A 556 -15.77 -18.39 32.18
N PRO A 557 -16.69 -17.41 32.15
CA PRO A 557 -17.02 -16.57 33.32
C PRO A 557 -17.51 -17.35 34.56
N ASP A 558 -18.06 -18.55 34.37
CA ASP A 558 -18.50 -19.43 35.46
C ASP A 558 -17.35 -20.27 36.07
N GLY A 559 -16.13 -20.11 35.55
CA GLY A 559 -14.92 -20.80 35.98
C GLY A 559 -14.63 -22.11 35.25
N LYS A 560 -15.53 -22.56 34.36
CA LYS A 560 -15.32 -23.74 33.53
C LYS A 560 -14.26 -23.51 32.48
N VAL A 561 -13.69 -24.59 31.97
CA VAL A 561 -12.57 -24.54 31.01
C VAL A 561 -12.99 -25.21 29.71
N ILE A 562 -12.96 -24.50 28.59
CA ILE A 562 -13.04 -25.09 27.26
C ILE A 562 -11.64 -25.54 26.85
N ILE A 563 -11.52 -26.75 26.32
CA ILE A 563 -10.27 -27.30 25.79
C ILE A 563 -10.44 -27.66 24.32
N GLY A 564 -9.40 -27.41 23.53
CA GLY A 564 -9.29 -27.77 22.13
C GLY A 564 -7.99 -28.54 21.86
N GLY A 565 -8.02 -29.60 21.06
CA GLY A 565 -6.80 -30.37 20.75
C GLY A 565 -6.96 -31.48 19.73
N GLU A 566 -6.04 -32.46 19.82
CA GLU A 566 -5.97 -33.68 18.99
C GLU A 566 -6.69 -34.88 19.60
N PHE A 567 -7.25 -34.74 20.80
CA PHE A 567 -7.89 -35.84 21.50
C PHE A 567 -9.21 -36.27 20.82
N ASN A 568 -9.52 -37.55 20.91
CA ASN A 568 -10.79 -38.13 20.45
C ASN A 568 -11.63 -38.66 21.63
N VAL A 569 -10.98 -38.89 22.77
CA VAL A 569 -11.62 -39.44 23.96
C VAL A 569 -11.22 -38.63 25.19
N ILE A 570 -12.19 -38.35 26.05
CA ILE A 570 -11.98 -37.77 27.37
C ILE A 570 -12.97 -38.35 28.38
N ALA A 571 -12.48 -38.70 29.57
CA ALA A 571 -13.25 -39.39 30.61
C ALA A 571 -13.98 -40.65 30.11
N GLY A 572 -13.43 -41.32 29.09
CA GLY A 572 -14.05 -42.48 28.42
C GLY A 572 -15.19 -42.16 27.46
N GLN A 573 -15.48 -40.88 27.18
CA GLN A 573 -16.46 -40.45 26.19
C GLN A 573 -15.77 -40.05 24.88
N THR A 574 -16.34 -40.45 23.74
CA THR A 574 -15.86 -40.04 22.41
C THR A 574 -16.34 -38.62 22.11
N LEU A 575 -15.45 -37.65 22.32
CA LEU A 575 -15.66 -36.23 22.03
C LEU A 575 -14.45 -35.78 21.20
N GLY A 576 -14.66 -35.55 19.90
CA GLY A 576 -13.60 -35.15 18.98
C GLY A 576 -13.14 -33.71 19.24
N GLY A 577 -11.88 -33.54 19.63
CA GLY A 577 -11.12 -32.29 19.59
C GLY A 577 -11.61 -31.12 20.46
N ILE A 578 -12.80 -31.19 21.06
CA ILE A 578 -13.36 -30.12 21.90
C ILE A 578 -14.13 -30.68 23.09
N ALA A 579 -13.90 -30.13 24.29
CA ALA A 579 -14.62 -30.49 25.49
C ALA A 579 -14.68 -29.31 26.49
N ARG A 580 -15.58 -29.41 27.47
CA ARG A 580 -15.64 -28.49 28.61
C ARG A 580 -15.38 -29.22 29.91
N LEU A 581 -14.57 -28.63 30.79
CA LEU A 581 -14.27 -29.13 32.12
C LEU A 581 -14.90 -28.24 33.20
N ASN A 582 -15.31 -28.88 34.29
CA ASN A 582 -15.74 -28.22 35.51
C ASN A 582 -14.53 -27.61 36.26
N ASN A 583 -14.82 -26.80 37.29
CA ASN A 583 -13.79 -26.11 38.07
C ASN A 583 -12.87 -27.07 38.85
N ASP A 584 -13.25 -28.34 39.00
CA ASP A 584 -12.47 -29.42 39.59
C ASP A 584 -11.74 -30.29 38.55
N GLY A 585 -11.80 -29.92 37.27
CA GLY A 585 -11.14 -30.62 36.16
C GLY A 585 -11.91 -31.80 35.58
N THR A 586 -13.03 -32.20 36.20
CA THR A 586 -13.88 -33.28 35.65
C THR A 586 -14.59 -32.83 34.38
N LEU A 587 -14.89 -33.77 33.47
CA LEU A 587 -15.65 -33.49 32.25
C LEU A 587 -17.06 -32.94 32.59
N ASP A 588 -17.42 -31.79 32.02
CA ASP A 588 -18.77 -31.24 32.12
C ASP A 588 -19.71 -31.97 31.16
N ALA A 589 -20.44 -32.94 31.69
CA ALA A 589 -21.41 -33.73 30.95
C ALA A 589 -22.62 -32.91 30.44
N THR A 590 -22.76 -31.63 30.77
CA THR A 590 -23.81 -30.75 30.23
C THR A 590 -23.41 -30.04 28.94
N PHE A 591 -22.13 -30.13 28.54
CA PHE A 591 -21.64 -29.62 27.29
C PHE A 591 -21.66 -30.72 26.22
N PHE A 592 -22.51 -30.55 25.20
CA PHE A 592 -22.72 -31.54 24.15
C PHE A 592 -22.29 -30.99 22.79
N PRO A 593 -21.03 -31.18 22.37
CA PRO A 593 -20.57 -30.79 21.04
C PRO A 593 -20.98 -31.80 19.94
N GLY A 594 -21.86 -32.76 20.25
CA GLY A 594 -22.20 -33.86 19.34
C GLY A 594 -21.01 -34.80 19.17
N ALA A 595 -20.60 -35.04 17.92
CA ALA A 595 -19.39 -35.82 17.61
C ALA A 595 -18.09 -35.06 17.90
N GLY A 596 -18.17 -33.74 18.16
CA GLY A 596 -16.99 -32.87 18.23
C GLY A 596 -16.56 -32.38 16.85
N THR A 597 -15.27 -32.08 16.71
CA THR A 597 -14.63 -31.66 15.46
C THR A 597 -14.11 -32.85 14.65
N ASP A 598 -13.89 -32.65 13.34
CA ASP A 598 -13.35 -33.65 12.41
C ASP A 598 -11.83 -33.54 12.19
N GLY A 599 -11.16 -32.70 12.99
CA GLY A 599 -9.72 -32.49 12.98
C GLY A 599 -9.21 -31.77 14.23
N THR A 600 -7.90 -31.49 14.25
CA THR A 600 -7.21 -30.84 15.37
C THR A 600 -7.73 -29.42 15.61
N VAL A 601 -8.07 -29.13 16.86
CA VAL A 601 -8.44 -27.77 17.28
C VAL A 601 -7.21 -27.05 17.82
N PHE A 602 -6.63 -26.16 17.02
CA PHE A 602 -5.45 -25.37 17.40
C PHE A 602 -5.77 -24.14 18.26
N ALA A 603 -7.00 -23.63 18.19
CA ALA A 603 -7.41 -22.42 18.93
C ALA A 603 -8.87 -22.49 19.36
N VAL A 604 -9.14 -22.08 20.59
CA VAL A 604 -10.48 -21.77 21.11
C VAL A 604 -10.48 -20.37 21.69
N ALA A 605 -11.55 -19.62 21.46
CA ALA A 605 -11.74 -18.28 22.01
C ALA A 605 -13.19 -18.11 22.45
N LEU A 606 -13.41 -17.26 23.46
CA LEU A 606 -14.76 -16.95 23.93
C LEU A 606 -15.35 -15.76 23.19
N GLN A 607 -16.62 -15.89 22.84
CA GLN A 607 -17.42 -14.79 22.34
C GLN A 607 -17.85 -13.86 23.48
N ALA A 608 -18.27 -12.63 23.13
CA ALA A 608 -18.69 -11.62 24.10
C ALA A 608 -19.89 -12.05 24.97
N ASP A 609 -20.68 -13.02 24.50
CA ASP A 609 -21.80 -13.61 25.26
C ASP A 609 -21.37 -14.74 26.21
N GLY A 610 -20.06 -15.01 26.32
CA GLY A 610 -19.47 -16.02 27.19
C GLY A 610 -19.50 -17.45 26.63
N LYS A 611 -19.81 -17.62 25.34
CA LYS A 611 -19.81 -18.93 24.67
C LYS A 611 -18.51 -19.26 23.97
#